data_AF-A0A5B2W487-F1
#
_entry.id   AF-A0A5B2W487-F1
#
_cell.length_a   1.000
_cell.length_b   1.000
_cell.length_c   1.000
_cell.angle_alpha   90.00
_cell.angle_beta   90.00
_cell.angle_gamma   90.00
#
_symmetry.space_group_name_H-M   'P 1'
#
loop_
_entity.id
_entity.type
_entity.pdbx_description
1 polymer ?
#
loop_
_entity_poly.entity_id
_entity_poly.type
_entity_poly.pdbx_seq_one_letter_code
_entity_poly.pdbx_strand_id
1 'polypeptide(L)'
;MEKLLTITLVLHIAGGTLSLLAGLVSLITSKGRRAHRVSGNLFTAGMTLVFITALVLAVAKGLTFLLMVAFFSYHMVLRGYRALYLKKQHLGMRMALADILLNGIGGLFNTGLLIWGVSRLLTGYHYIPIVAIVFGLLGIWMVGMDVRHFLVPPKDKKQWLYTHIGSMVGAYTAAVTAFGVVNIHFLPGLIVWTVPGVSGLLITGIIIRRYKQRSSPPPASGKKAYITGIPNPTGYENT
;
A
#
# COMPACT_ATOMS: atom_id res chain seq x y z
N MET A 1 -13.46 17.17 -29.69
CA MET A 1 -12.49 16.44 -28.85
C MET A 1 -12.02 17.27 -27.65
N GLU A 2 -11.72 18.55 -27.84
CA GLU A 2 -11.19 19.42 -26.77
C GLU A 2 -12.10 19.56 -25.56
N LYS A 3 -13.41 19.80 -25.74
CA LYS A 3 -14.38 19.88 -24.64
C LYS A 3 -14.36 18.64 -23.73
N LEU A 4 -14.25 17.44 -24.30
CA LEU A 4 -14.20 16.18 -23.53
C LEU A 4 -12.93 16.10 -22.66
N LEU A 5 -11.78 16.49 -23.22
CA LEU A 5 -10.51 16.49 -22.49
C LEU A 5 -10.49 17.52 -21.36
N THR A 6 -11.06 18.71 -21.58
CA THR A 6 -11.20 19.72 -20.54
C THR A 6 -12.09 19.23 -19.40
N ILE A 7 -13.25 18.64 -19.71
CA ILE A 7 -14.14 18.06 -18.68
C ILE A 7 -13.42 16.96 -17.92
N THR A 8 -12.70 16.08 -18.61
CA THR A 8 -11.94 14.99 -18.00
C THR A 8 -10.84 15.53 -17.08
N LEU A 9 -10.14 16.59 -17.49
CA LEU A 9 -9.13 17.25 -16.67
C LEU A 9 -9.74 17.88 -15.41
N VAL A 10 -10.88 18.58 -15.53
CA VAL A 10 -11.58 19.16 -14.37
C VAL A 10 -12.00 18.06 -13.38
N LEU A 11 -12.57 16.96 -13.88
CA LEU A 11 -12.93 15.81 -13.06
C LEU A 11 -11.71 15.16 -12.40
N HIS A 12 -10.59 15.08 -13.11
CA HIS A 12 -9.33 14.56 -12.59
C HIS A 12 -8.81 15.41 -11.43
N ILE A 13 -8.78 16.74 -11.59
CA ILE A 13 -8.34 17.68 -10.56
C ILE A 13 -9.26 17.62 -9.34
N ALA A 14 -10.59 17.59 -9.55
CA ALA A 14 -11.56 17.48 -8.47
C ALA A 14 -11.39 16.15 -7.70
N GLY A 15 -11.28 15.03 -8.41
CA GLY A 15 -11.05 13.71 -7.82
C GLY A 15 -9.72 13.63 -7.06
N GLY A 16 -8.66 14.21 -7.62
CA GLY A 16 -7.33 14.26 -7.00
C GLY A 16 -7.31 15.11 -5.74
N THR A 17 -7.96 16.27 -5.75
CA THR A 17 -8.08 17.12 -4.57
C THR A 17 -8.86 16.41 -3.46
N LEU A 18 -10.00 15.80 -3.80
CA LEU A 18 -10.79 15.01 -2.86
C LEU A 18 -9.98 13.85 -2.26
N SER A 19 -9.25 13.10 -3.09
CA SER A 19 -8.46 11.97 -2.62
C SER A 19 -7.30 12.40 -1.72
N LEU A 20 -6.57 13.47 -2.06
CA LEU A 20 -5.47 13.96 -1.24
C LEU A 20 -5.92 14.43 0.15
N LEU A 21 -7.05 15.15 0.23
CA LEU A 21 -7.63 15.58 1.50
C LEU A 21 -8.17 14.39 2.30
N ALA A 22 -8.96 13.52 1.68
CA ALA A 22 -9.53 12.36 2.34
C ALA A 22 -8.46 11.37 2.81
N GLY A 23 -7.39 11.17 2.02
CA GLY A 23 -6.25 10.35 2.37
C GLY A 23 -5.50 10.89 3.59
N LEU A 24 -5.28 12.20 3.66
CA LEU A 24 -4.66 12.84 4.83
C LEU A 24 -5.50 12.63 6.10
N VAL A 25 -6.81 12.86 6.01
CA VAL A 25 -7.75 12.62 7.12
C VAL A 25 -7.71 11.15 7.55
N SER A 26 -7.66 10.22 6.61
CA SER A 26 -7.56 8.78 6.90
C SER A 26 -6.25 8.40 7.61
N LEU A 27 -5.14 9.06 7.25
CA LEU A 27 -3.82 8.84 7.87
C LEU A 27 -3.76 9.31 9.32
N ILE A 28 -4.32 10.48 9.64
CA ILE A 28 -4.26 11.06 11.00
C ILE A 28 -5.33 10.49 11.92
N THR A 29 -6.44 9.98 11.38
CA THR A 29 -7.52 9.40 12.19
C THR A 29 -7.18 8.00 12.72
N SER A 30 -7.87 7.63 13.80
CA SER A 30 -7.75 6.29 14.40
C SER A 30 -8.33 5.23 13.46
N LYS A 31 -7.50 4.24 13.10
CA LYS A 31 -7.83 3.22 12.12
C LYS A 31 -9.02 2.40 12.60
N GLY A 32 -9.98 2.17 11.71
CA GLY A 32 -11.22 1.44 12.00
C GLY A 32 -12.35 2.27 12.63
N ARG A 33 -12.12 3.51 13.11
CA ARG A 33 -13.22 4.40 13.54
C ARG A 33 -14.01 4.94 12.35
N ARG A 34 -15.21 5.48 12.60
CA ARG A 34 -16.10 6.04 11.56
C ARG A 34 -15.38 7.05 10.67
N ALA A 35 -14.62 7.98 11.24
CA ALA A 35 -13.87 8.99 10.50
C ALA A 35 -12.87 8.37 9.50
N HIS A 36 -12.08 7.37 9.92
CA HIS A 36 -11.15 6.65 9.05
C HIS A 36 -11.87 5.86 7.95
N ARG A 37 -13.00 5.21 8.27
CA ARG A 37 -13.77 4.45 7.27
C ARG A 37 -14.38 5.36 6.20
N VAL A 38 -14.99 6.47 6.60
CA VAL A 38 -15.60 7.43 5.68
C VAL A 38 -14.53 8.08 4.81
N SER A 39 -13.46 8.61 5.42
CA SER A 39 -12.36 9.23 4.67
C SER A 39 -11.59 8.24 3.79
N GLY A 40 -11.37 6.99 4.25
CA GLY A 40 -10.77 5.94 3.43
C GLY A 40 -11.63 5.53 2.22
N ASN A 41 -12.95 5.50 2.38
CA ASN A 41 -13.87 5.24 1.26
C ASN A 41 -13.88 6.42 0.27
N LEU A 42 -13.89 7.67 0.76
CA LEU A 42 -13.78 8.86 -0.10
C LEU A 42 -12.43 8.90 -0.84
N PHE A 43 -11.33 8.54 -0.18
CA PHE A 43 -10.02 8.40 -0.81
C PHE A 43 -10.07 7.38 -1.94
N THR A 44 -10.64 6.20 -1.68
CA THR A 44 -10.76 5.12 -2.68
C THR A 44 -11.60 5.58 -3.87
N ALA A 45 -12.78 6.19 -3.63
CA ALA A 45 -13.66 6.69 -4.68
C ALA A 45 -13.00 7.81 -5.52
N GLY A 46 -12.31 8.76 -4.85
CA GLY A 46 -11.56 9.81 -5.53
C GLY A 46 -10.43 9.24 -6.39
N MET A 47 -9.68 8.25 -5.88
CA MET A 47 -8.64 7.58 -6.65
C MET A 47 -9.19 6.77 -7.84
N THR A 48 -10.38 6.17 -7.72
CA THR A 48 -11.07 5.54 -8.87
C THR A 48 -11.40 6.56 -9.95
N LEU A 49 -11.93 7.74 -9.57
CA LEU A 49 -12.20 8.82 -10.52
C LEU A 49 -10.90 9.32 -11.18
N VAL A 50 -9.84 9.52 -10.39
CA VAL A 50 -8.51 9.90 -10.88
C VAL A 50 -7.97 8.88 -11.86
N PHE A 51 -8.09 7.58 -11.57
CA PHE A 51 -7.61 6.52 -12.46
C PHE A 51 -8.34 6.53 -13.81
N ILE A 52 -9.68 6.56 -13.80
CA ILE A 52 -10.49 6.56 -15.04
C ILE A 52 -10.15 7.79 -15.90
N THR A 53 -10.12 8.97 -15.28
CA THR A 53 -9.81 10.23 -15.99
C THR A 53 -8.36 10.26 -16.48
N ALA A 54 -7.40 9.75 -15.70
CA ALA A 54 -6.00 9.65 -16.08
C ALA A 54 -5.77 8.71 -17.26
N LEU A 55 -6.49 7.59 -17.35
CA LEU A 55 -6.40 6.69 -18.51
C LEU A 55 -6.82 7.42 -19.80
N VAL A 56 -7.94 8.16 -19.75
CA VAL A 56 -8.42 8.94 -20.90
C VAL A 56 -7.39 10.01 -21.30
N LEU A 57 -6.90 10.79 -20.33
CA LEU A 57 -5.91 11.84 -20.60
C LEU A 57 -4.59 11.26 -21.11
N ALA A 58 -4.11 10.17 -20.51
CA ALA A 58 -2.83 9.57 -20.85
C ALA A 58 -2.82 8.98 -22.26
N VAL A 59 -3.90 8.29 -22.66
CA VAL A 59 -4.03 7.75 -24.02
C VAL A 59 -4.21 8.88 -25.03
N ALA A 60 -5.09 9.86 -24.76
CA ALA A 60 -5.39 10.93 -25.69
C ALA A 60 -4.22 11.90 -25.93
N LYS A 61 -3.33 12.07 -24.93
CA LYS A 61 -2.18 12.99 -25.00
C LYS A 61 -0.83 12.28 -25.08
N GLY A 62 -0.81 10.94 -25.14
CA GLY A 62 0.44 10.16 -25.16
C GLY A 62 1.29 10.29 -23.89
N LEU A 63 0.68 10.57 -22.73
CA LEU A 63 1.39 10.81 -21.48
C LEU A 63 1.74 9.48 -20.78
N THR A 64 2.83 8.84 -21.21
CA THR A 64 3.23 7.53 -20.68
C THR A 64 3.47 7.56 -19.17
N PHE A 65 4.06 8.64 -18.66
CA PHE A 65 4.27 8.84 -17.22
C PHE A 65 2.96 8.77 -16.43
N LEU A 66 1.93 9.50 -16.89
CA LEU A 66 0.61 9.53 -16.26
C LEU A 66 -0.03 8.15 -16.28
N LEU A 67 0.11 7.41 -17.39
CA LEU A 67 -0.40 6.05 -17.52
C LEU A 67 0.20 5.10 -16.47
N MET A 68 1.53 5.13 -16.32
CA MET A 68 2.25 4.29 -15.37
C MET A 68 1.81 4.57 -13.93
N VAL A 69 1.83 5.84 -13.54
CA VAL A 69 1.50 6.26 -12.17
C VAL A 69 0.03 6.01 -11.85
N ALA A 70 -0.87 6.26 -12.80
CA ALA A 70 -2.30 5.99 -12.62
C ALA A 70 -2.55 4.50 -12.35
N PHE A 71 -1.99 3.62 -13.18
CA PHE A 71 -2.18 2.18 -13.02
C PHE A 71 -1.53 1.64 -11.75
N PHE A 72 -0.28 2.03 -11.49
CA PHE A 72 0.46 1.57 -10.31
C PHE A 72 -0.23 2.00 -9.01
N SER A 73 -0.57 3.30 -8.88
CA SER A 73 -1.25 3.81 -7.69
C SER A 73 -2.64 3.21 -7.50
N TYR A 74 -3.41 3.00 -8.58
CA TYR A 74 -4.73 2.40 -8.47
C TYR A 74 -4.68 0.90 -8.15
N HIS A 75 -3.69 0.17 -8.67
CA HIS A 75 -3.43 -1.21 -8.28
C HIS A 75 -3.17 -1.31 -6.77
N MET A 76 -2.40 -0.38 -6.19
CA MET A 76 -2.20 -0.29 -4.73
C MET A 76 -3.51 0.01 -3.97
N VAL A 77 -4.36 0.91 -4.47
CA VAL A 77 -5.67 1.19 -3.86
C VAL A 77 -6.53 -0.07 -3.84
N LEU A 78 -6.68 -0.74 -4.98
CA LEU A 78 -7.47 -1.98 -5.07
C LEU A 78 -6.92 -3.07 -4.17
N ARG A 79 -5.59 -3.26 -4.16
CA ARG A 79 -4.92 -4.23 -3.29
C ARG A 79 -5.17 -3.93 -1.81
N GLY A 80 -5.03 -2.66 -1.41
CA GLY A 80 -5.28 -2.22 -0.05
C GLY A 80 -6.73 -2.38 0.37
N TYR A 81 -7.67 -2.09 -0.52
CA TYR A 81 -9.10 -2.20 -0.26
C TYR A 81 -9.49 -3.68 -0.15
N ARG A 82 -9.02 -4.50 -1.09
CA ARG A 82 -9.27 -5.94 -1.12
C ARG A 82 -8.74 -6.65 0.11
N ALA A 83 -7.60 -6.21 0.67
CA ALA A 83 -7.05 -6.77 1.89
C ALA A 83 -8.04 -6.78 3.06
N LEU A 84 -9.00 -5.84 3.14
CA LEU A 84 -10.03 -5.84 4.20
C LEU A 84 -10.96 -7.07 4.18
N TYR A 85 -11.06 -7.75 3.04
CA TYR A 85 -11.84 -8.98 2.86
C TYR A 85 -10.98 -10.24 3.08
N LEU A 86 -9.65 -10.09 3.15
CA LEU A 86 -8.69 -11.19 3.29
C LEU A 86 -8.35 -11.53 4.76
N LYS A 87 -9.24 -11.20 5.70
CA LYS A 87 -8.99 -11.39 7.15
C LYS A 87 -8.73 -12.84 7.56
N LYS A 88 -9.30 -13.81 6.82
CA LYS A 88 -9.12 -15.24 7.07
C LYS A 88 -8.06 -15.88 6.18
N GLN A 89 -7.25 -15.10 5.44
CA GLN A 89 -6.25 -15.64 4.50
C GLN A 89 -5.23 -16.57 5.17
N HIS A 90 -4.87 -16.30 6.43
CA HIS A 90 -4.02 -17.17 7.27
C HIS A 90 -4.59 -18.59 7.49
N LEU A 91 -5.88 -18.81 7.24
CA LEU A 91 -6.54 -20.12 7.32
C LEU A 91 -6.58 -20.87 5.97
N GLY A 92 -5.87 -20.39 4.94
CA GLY A 92 -5.85 -21.05 3.63
C GLY A 92 -7.06 -20.74 2.75
N MET A 93 -7.54 -19.49 2.76
CA MET A 93 -8.60 -19.08 1.84
C MET A 93 -8.17 -19.22 0.39
N ARG A 94 -9.08 -19.70 -0.45
CA ARG A 94 -8.88 -19.73 -1.91
C ARG A 94 -8.92 -18.32 -2.51
N MET A 95 -8.23 -18.17 -3.62
CA MET A 95 -8.21 -16.93 -4.40
C MET A 95 -9.58 -16.73 -5.07
N ALA A 96 -10.25 -15.62 -4.79
CA ALA A 96 -11.52 -15.30 -5.44
C ALA A 96 -11.27 -14.69 -6.83
N LEU A 97 -12.31 -14.63 -7.67
CA LEU A 97 -12.22 -14.00 -8.99
C LEU A 97 -11.66 -12.56 -8.93
N ALA A 98 -12.08 -11.77 -7.94
CA ALA A 98 -11.56 -10.42 -7.74
C ALA A 98 -10.03 -10.39 -7.51
N ASP A 99 -9.50 -11.38 -6.80
CA ASP A 99 -8.06 -11.50 -6.53
C ASP A 99 -7.31 -11.97 -7.79
N ILE A 100 -7.91 -12.89 -8.57
CA ILE A 100 -7.37 -13.34 -9.86
C ILE A 100 -7.31 -12.17 -10.85
N LEU A 101 -8.39 -11.40 -10.99
CA LEU A 101 -8.44 -10.25 -11.90
C LEU A 101 -7.45 -9.17 -11.46
N LEU A 102 -7.41 -8.84 -10.17
CA LEU A 102 -6.48 -7.83 -9.64
C LEU A 102 -5.02 -8.20 -9.89
N ASN A 103 -4.63 -9.44 -9.59
CA ASN A 103 -3.26 -9.93 -9.76
C ASN A 103 -2.92 -10.24 -11.22
N GLY A 104 -3.87 -10.74 -12.00
CA GLY A 104 -3.69 -11.05 -13.42
C GLY A 104 -3.53 -9.78 -14.25
N ILE A 105 -4.44 -8.83 -14.11
CA ILE A 105 -4.36 -7.52 -14.80
C ILE A 105 -3.13 -6.75 -14.31
N GLY A 106 -2.87 -6.73 -13.00
CA GLY A 106 -1.68 -6.13 -12.42
C GLY A 106 -0.38 -6.75 -12.93
N GLY A 107 -0.30 -8.08 -12.95
CA GLY A 107 0.88 -8.82 -13.41
C GLY A 107 1.15 -8.60 -14.89
N LEU A 108 0.11 -8.68 -15.73
CA LEU A 108 0.21 -8.44 -17.17
C LEU A 108 0.71 -7.02 -17.45
N PHE A 109 0.10 -6.00 -16.85
CA PHE A 109 0.49 -4.62 -17.07
C PHE A 109 1.92 -4.33 -16.59
N ASN A 110 2.28 -4.76 -15.38
CA ASN A 110 3.62 -4.50 -14.83
C ASN A 110 4.72 -5.27 -15.57
N THR A 111 4.43 -6.47 -16.07
CA THR A 111 5.35 -7.23 -16.93
C THR A 111 5.52 -6.55 -18.28
N GLY A 112 4.42 -6.11 -18.91
CA GLY A 112 4.48 -5.33 -20.14
C GLY A 112 5.27 -4.03 -19.96
N LEU A 113 5.07 -3.34 -18.84
CA LEU A 113 5.79 -2.12 -18.49
C LEU A 113 7.29 -2.37 -18.30
N LEU A 114 7.67 -3.47 -17.65
CA LEU A 114 9.07 -3.86 -17.47
C LEU A 114 9.74 -4.16 -18.81
N ILE A 115 9.12 -4.98 -19.66
CA ILE A 115 9.64 -5.32 -21.00
C ILE A 115 9.79 -4.06 -21.86
N TRP A 116 8.76 -3.20 -21.85
CA TRP A 116 8.80 -1.93 -22.56
C TRP A 116 9.90 -1.01 -22.03
N GLY A 117 10.06 -0.89 -20.70
CA GLY A 117 11.12 -0.09 -20.08
C GLY A 117 12.52 -0.59 -20.45
N VAL A 118 12.77 -1.90 -20.36
CA VAL A 118 14.07 -2.49 -20.73
C VAL A 118 14.37 -2.26 -22.22
N SER A 119 13.42 -2.52 -23.11
CA SER A 119 13.63 -2.33 -24.56
C SER A 119 13.97 -0.88 -24.94
N ARG A 120 13.34 0.11 -24.29
CA ARG A 120 13.58 1.54 -24.55
C ARG A 120 14.88 2.06 -23.93
N LEU A 121 15.37 1.43 -22.87
CA LEU A 121 16.66 1.77 -22.29
C LEU A 121 17.82 1.43 -23.25
N LEU A 122 17.68 0.33 -23.99
CA LEU A 122 18.66 -0.11 -25.00
C LEU A 122 18.73 0.82 -26.22
N THR A 123 17.73 1.69 -26.43
CA THR A 123 17.69 2.63 -27.56
C THR A 123 18.10 4.06 -27.17
N GLY A 124 18.70 4.28 -25.99
CA GLY A 124 19.26 5.58 -25.57
C GLY A 124 18.31 6.55 -24.86
N TYR A 125 17.10 6.12 -24.47
CA TYR A 125 16.22 6.92 -23.61
C TYR A 125 16.45 6.56 -22.14
N HIS A 126 16.68 7.55 -21.26
CA HIS A 126 17.07 7.26 -19.88
C HIS A 126 15.93 7.46 -18.86
N TYR A 127 15.25 8.60 -18.82
CA TYR A 127 14.36 8.91 -17.68
C TYR A 127 13.08 8.06 -17.59
N ILE A 128 12.19 8.13 -18.60
CA ILE A 128 10.90 7.41 -18.59
C ILE A 128 11.06 5.87 -18.54
N PRO A 129 12.03 5.27 -19.28
CA PRO A 129 12.24 3.82 -19.21
C PRO A 129 12.72 3.34 -17.82
N ILE A 130 13.56 4.12 -17.13
CA ILE A 130 13.98 3.78 -15.74
C ILE A 130 12.75 3.76 -14.82
N VAL A 131 11.87 4.75 -14.90
CA VAL A 131 10.63 4.78 -14.11
C VAL A 131 9.74 3.58 -14.43
N ALA A 132 9.61 3.21 -15.70
CA ALA A 132 8.87 2.03 -16.13
C ALA A 132 9.44 0.73 -15.53
N ILE A 133 10.76 0.56 -15.55
CA ILE A 133 11.44 -0.60 -14.94
C ILE A 133 11.18 -0.66 -13.45
N VAL A 134 11.33 0.47 -12.73
CA VAL A 134 11.10 0.53 -11.28
C VAL A 134 9.66 0.15 -10.93
N PHE A 135 8.66 0.74 -11.59
CA PHE A 135 7.25 0.38 -11.34
C PHE A 135 6.92 -1.05 -11.77
N GLY A 136 7.48 -1.53 -12.90
CA GLY A 136 7.31 -2.89 -13.35
C GLY A 136 7.82 -3.91 -12.33
N LEU A 137 9.05 -3.72 -11.82
CA LEU A 137 9.64 -4.58 -10.80
C LEU A 137 8.85 -4.54 -9.48
N LEU A 138 8.50 -3.35 -9.00
CA LEU A 138 7.72 -3.19 -7.77
C LEU A 138 6.33 -3.83 -7.88
N GLY A 139 5.66 -3.64 -9.02
CA GLY A 139 4.35 -4.21 -9.28
C GLY A 139 4.36 -5.73 -9.40
N ILE A 140 5.34 -6.30 -10.12
CA ILE A 140 5.54 -7.76 -10.20
C ILE A 140 5.83 -8.33 -8.82
N TRP A 141 6.69 -7.67 -8.02
CA TRP A 141 6.98 -8.09 -6.66
C TRP A 141 5.72 -8.10 -5.79
N MET A 142 4.86 -7.06 -5.87
CA MET A 142 3.60 -7.02 -5.15
C MET A 142 2.65 -8.15 -5.55
N VAL A 143 2.46 -8.38 -6.86
CA VAL A 143 1.63 -9.47 -7.39
C VAL A 143 2.17 -10.82 -6.92
N GLY A 144 3.48 -11.03 -7.01
CA GLY A 144 4.15 -12.25 -6.55
C GLY A 144 3.96 -12.49 -5.06
N MET A 145 4.04 -11.45 -4.22
CA MET A 145 3.74 -11.55 -2.79
C MET A 145 2.28 -11.92 -2.53
N ASP A 146 1.34 -11.32 -3.25
CA ASP A 146 -0.08 -11.58 -3.07
C ASP A 146 -0.43 -13.02 -3.46
N VAL A 147 0.05 -13.48 -4.62
CA VAL A 147 -0.06 -14.88 -5.05
C VAL A 147 0.58 -15.82 -4.03
N ARG A 148 1.79 -15.50 -3.55
CA ARG A 148 2.46 -16.28 -2.51
C ARG A 148 1.63 -16.40 -1.24
N HIS A 149 0.92 -15.36 -0.79
CA HIS A 149 0.06 -15.43 0.40
C HIS A 149 -1.18 -16.32 0.22
N PHE A 150 -1.58 -16.61 -1.03
CA PHE A 150 -2.64 -17.58 -1.33
C PHE A 150 -2.11 -19.01 -1.44
N LEU A 151 -0.90 -19.20 -1.97
CA LEU A 151 -0.25 -20.50 -2.07
C LEU A 151 0.31 -20.98 -0.72
N VAL A 152 0.87 -20.06 0.04
CA VAL A 152 1.46 -20.28 1.36
C VAL A 152 0.80 -19.31 2.34
N PRO A 153 -0.22 -19.76 3.09
CA PRO A 153 -0.97 -18.89 4.00
C PRO A 153 -0.04 -18.18 5.00
N PRO A 154 -0.22 -16.87 5.22
CA PRO A 154 0.61 -16.14 6.15
C PRO A 154 0.38 -16.61 7.59
N LYS A 155 1.46 -16.74 8.37
CA LYS A 155 1.38 -17.17 9.78
C LYS A 155 0.68 -16.14 10.67
N ASP A 156 0.85 -14.85 10.39
CA ASP A 156 0.22 -13.77 11.17
C ASP A 156 -1.23 -13.54 10.71
N LYS A 157 -2.18 -13.74 11.63
CA LYS A 157 -3.62 -13.44 11.45
C LYS A 157 -3.88 -12.00 11.00
N LYS A 158 -2.98 -11.05 11.26
CA LYS A 158 -3.10 -9.62 10.91
C LYS A 158 -2.38 -9.26 9.61
N GLN A 159 -1.90 -10.23 8.82
CA GLN A 159 -1.25 -9.93 7.54
C GLN A 159 -2.08 -9.03 6.62
N TRP A 160 -3.40 -9.25 6.58
CA TRP A 160 -4.34 -8.40 5.84
C TRP A 160 -4.27 -6.92 6.22
N LEU A 161 -4.02 -6.61 7.50
CA LEU A 161 -3.92 -5.24 8.00
C LEU A 161 -2.63 -4.59 7.52
N TYR A 162 -1.52 -5.32 7.50
CA TYR A 162 -0.25 -4.81 6.99
C TYR A 162 -0.32 -4.57 5.48
N THR A 163 -0.96 -5.48 4.73
CA THR A 163 -1.24 -5.29 3.29
C THR A 163 -2.13 -4.07 3.06
N HIS A 164 -3.19 -3.90 3.86
CA HIS A 164 -4.06 -2.73 3.78
C HIS A 164 -3.29 -1.42 4.03
N ILE A 165 -2.57 -1.32 5.15
CA ILE A 165 -1.82 -0.12 5.53
C ILE A 165 -0.74 0.18 4.48
N GLY A 166 0.10 -0.80 4.14
CA GLY A 166 1.19 -0.57 3.19
C GLY A 166 0.71 -0.16 1.80
N SER A 167 -0.37 -0.78 1.31
CA SER A 167 -0.90 -0.44 -0.02
C SER A 167 -1.62 0.91 -0.01
N MET A 168 -2.41 1.23 1.02
CA MET A 168 -3.13 2.50 1.10
C MET A 168 -2.19 3.69 1.31
N VAL A 169 -1.19 3.55 2.20
CA VAL A 169 -0.17 4.60 2.42
C VAL A 169 0.69 4.77 1.17
N GLY A 170 1.08 3.68 0.51
CA GLY A 170 1.85 3.76 -0.72
C GLY A 170 1.07 4.37 -1.89
N ALA A 171 -0.22 4.04 -2.05
CA ALA A 171 -1.09 4.68 -3.04
C ALA A 171 -1.22 6.19 -2.79
N TYR A 172 -1.42 6.60 -1.53
CA TYR A 172 -1.46 8.01 -1.14
C TYR A 172 -0.13 8.71 -1.45
N THR A 173 0.98 8.06 -1.14
CA THR A 173 2.33 8.57 -1.41
C THR A 173 2.57 8.76 -2.91
N ALA A 174 2.12 7.81 -3.73
CA ALA A 174 2.18 7.92 -5.19
C ALA A 174 1.34 9.10 -5.70
N ALA A 175 0.14 9.33 -5.15
CA ALA A 175 -0.71 10.46 -5.50
C ALA A 175 -0.07 11.81 -5.11
N VAL A 176 0.51 11.92 -3.91
CA VAL A 176 1.26 13.11 -3.47
C VAL A 176 2.46 13.37 -4.38
N THR A 177 3.19 12.32 -4.76
CA THR A 177 4.34 12.43 -5.67
C THR A 177 3.89 12.89 -7.05
N ALA A 178 2.82 12.30 -7.60
CA ALA A 178 2.26 12.69 -8.89
C ALA A 178 1.85 14.16 -8.92
N PHE A 179 1.13 14.61 -7.88
CA PHE A 179 0.74 16.00 -7.71
C PHE A 179 1.97 16.93 -7.58
N GLY A 180 2.96 16.53 -6.79
CA GLY A 180 4.18 17.29 -6.59
C GLY A 180 4.96 17.48 -7.89
N VAL A 181 5.22 16.39 -8.63
CA VAL A 181 6.02 16.40 -9.85
C VAL A 181 5.43 17.31 -10.94
N VAL A 182 4.10 17.45 -10.98
CA VAL A 182 3.44 18.29 -11.99
C VAL A 182 3.20 19.74 -11.54
N ASN A 183 3.29 20.07 -10.24
CA ASN A 183 3.00 21.42 -9.73
C ASN A 183 4.20 22.12 -9.07
N ILE A 184 5.19 21.38 -8.58
CA ILE A 184 6.33 21.93 -7.84
C ILE A 184 7.52 22.03 -8.79
N HIS A 185 7.75 23.24 -9.31
CA HIS A 185 8.84 23.52 -10.24
C HIS A 185 10.05 24.22 -9.61
N PHE A 186 9.90 24.74 -8.38
CA PHE A 186 10.96 25.49 -7.69
C PHE A 186 11.91 24.59 -6.87
N LEU A 187 11.59 23.30 -6.71
CA LEU A 187 12.48 22.32 -6.07
C LEU A 187 13.07 21.38 -7.13
N PRO A 188 14.30 20.87 -6.92
CA PRO A 188 14.85 19.81 -7.76
C PRO A 188 13.91 18.61 -7.86
N GLY A 189 13.68 18.10 -9.07
CA GLY A 189 12.76 16.98 -9.30
C GLY A 189 13.07 15.73 -8.47
N LEU A 190 14.35 15.49 -8.16
CA LEU A 190 14.78 14.41 -7.26
C LEU A 190 14.18 14.54 -5.85
N ILE A 191 14.11 15.76 -5.30
CA ILE A 191 13.52 16.02 -3.98
C ILE A 191 12.03 15.76 -4.01
N VAL A 192 11.34 16.31 -5.01
CA VAL A 192 9.89 16.14 -5.21
C VAL A 192 9.52 14.66 -5.37
N TRP A 193 10.40 13.87 -5.99
CA TRP A 193 10.22 12.44 -6.18
C TRP A 193 10.49 11.60 -4.92
N THR A 194 11.61 11.87 -4.24
CA THR A 194 12.13 10.98 -3.19
C THR A 194 11.53 11.26 -1.81
N VAL A 195 11.26 12.53 -1.48
CA VAL A 195 10.79 12.92 -0.15
C VAL A 195 9.45 12.28 0.20
N PRO A 196 8.41 12.31 -0.65
CA PRO A 196 7.16 11.63 -0.35
C PRO A 196 7.37 10.12 -0.21
N GLY A 197 8.16 9.51 -1.10
CA GLY A 197 8.47 8.07 -1.10
C GLY A 197 9.09 7.60 0.22
N VAL A 198 10.16 8.27 0.65
CA VAL A 198 10.83 7.97 1.94
C VAL A 198 9.88 8.19 3.11
N SER A 199 9.13 9.30 3.11
CA SER A 199 8.16 9.60 4.17
C SER A 199 7.08 8.53 4.27
N GLY A 200 6.53 8.08 3.13
CA GLY A 200 5.52 7.03 3.07
C GLY A 200 6.03 5.69 3.63
N LEU A 201 7.27 5.31 3.30
CA LEU A 201 7.90 4.10 3.83
C LEU A 201 8.10 4.18 5.35
N LEU A 202 8.60 5.31 5.86
CA LEU A 202 8.80 5.53 7.29
C LEU A 202 7.47 5.49 8.05
N ILE A 203 6.45 6.22 7.57
CA ILE A 203 5.11 6.24 8.16
C ILE A 203 4.52 4.82 8.20
N THR A 204 4.61 4.08 7.09
CA THR A 204 4.13 2.70 6.99
C THR A 204 4.82 1.81 8.02
N GLY A 205 6.16 1.85 8.11
CA GLY A 205 6.94 1.07 9.06
C GLY A 205 6.59 1.37 10.52
N ILE A 206 6.47 2.65 10.88
CA ILE A 206 6.09 3.10 12.22
C ILE A 206 4.69 2.58 12.58
N ILE A 207 3.71 2.75 11.68
CA ILE A 207 2.33 2.30 11.93
C ILE A 207 2.29 0.78 12.11
N ILE A 208 2.90 0.02 11.18
CA ILE A 208 2.91 -1.45 11.24
C ILE A 208 3.60 -1.93 12.53
N ARG A 209 4.75 -1.35 12.91
CA ARG A 209 5.46 -1.70 14.15
C ARG A 209 4.59 -1.49 15.38
N ARG A 210 3.87 -0.36 15.47
CA ARG A 210 2.93 -0.09 16.58
C ARG A 210 1.82 -1.13 16.67
N TYR A 211 1.27 -1.57 15.54
CA TYR A 211 0.23 -2.60 15.51
C TYR A 211 0.76 -3.99 15.89
N LYS A 212 1.99 -4.34 15.47
CA LYS A 212 2.65 -5.57 15.92
C LYS A 212 2.86 -5.60 17.43
N GLN A 213 3.40 -4.52 18.01
CA GLN A 213 3.67 -4.42 19.45
C GLN A 213 2.41 -4.50 20.32
N ARG A 214 1.30 -3.87 19.91
CA ARG A 214 0.01 -3.97 20.63
C ARG A 214 -0.62 -5.37 20.60
N SER A 215 -0.10 -6.26 19.75
CA SER A 215 -0.65 -7.60 19.53
C SER A 215 0.17 -8.69 20.23
N SER A 216 1.40 -8.39 20.64
CA SER A 216 2.22 -9.28 21.45
C SER A 216 1.63 -9.34 22.86
N PRO A 217 1.47 -10.53 23.47
CA PRO A 217 1.15 -10.61 24.89
C PRO A 217 2.23 -9.86 25.69
N PRO A 218 1.87 -9.21 26.82
CA PRO A 218 2.87 -8.59 27.68
C PRO A 218 3.94 -9.64 28.03
N PRO A 219 5.24 -9.24 28.12
CA PRO A 219 6.27 -10.16 28.57
C PRO A 219 5.81 -10.76 29.90
N ALA A 220 5.88 -12.09 30.00
CA ALA A 220 5.51 -12.80 31.22
C ALA A 220 6.24 -12.13 32.38
N SER A 221 5.49 -11.47 33.27
CA SER A 221 6.06 -11.01 34.52
C SER A 221 6.63 -12.25 35.18
N GLY A 222 7.95 -12.25 35.38
CA GLY A 222 8.64 -13.37 36.00
C GLY A 222 7.97 -13.63 37.34
N LYS A 223 7.19 -14.71 37.43
CA LYS A 223 6.84 -15.30 38.71
C LYS A 223 8.18 -15.63 39.34
N LYS A 224 8.63 -14.82 40.32
CA LYS A 224 9.66 -15.26 41.26
C LYS A 224 9.15 -16.58 41.81
N ALA A 225 9.85 -17.66 41.49
CA ALA A 225 9.64 -18.94 42.15
C ALA A 225 9.91 -18.71 43.63
N TYR A 226 8.84 -18.63 44.43
CA TYR A 226 8.98 -18.82 45.87
C TYR A 226 9.38 -20.28 46.05
N ILE A 227 10.64 -20.48 46.41
CA ILE A 227 11.17 -21.77 46.84
C ILE A 227 10.42 -22.13 48.12
N THR A 228 9.37 -22.94 48.00
CA THR A 228 8.79 -23.65 49.13
C THR A 228 9.70 -24.84 49.42
N GLY A 229 10.58 -24.68 50.41
CA GLY A 229 11.54 -25.70 50.79
C GLY A 229 12.12 -25.43 52.18
N ILE A 230 11.27 -25.47 53.21
CA ILE A 230 11.72 -25.74 54.57
C ILE A 230 11.08 -27.07 54.97
N PRO A 231 11.86 -28.15 55.17
CA PRO A 231 11.34 -29.36 55.77
C PRO A 231 11.05 -29.10 57.25
N ASN A 232 9.87 -29.51 57.68
CA ASN A 232 9.44 -29.59 59.06
C ASN A 232 10.20 -30.75 59.76
N PRO A 233 10.95 -30.52 60.86
CA PRO A 233 11.41 -31.61 61.69
C PRO A 233 10.47 -31.76 62.90
N THR A 234 9.53 -32.69 62.80
CA THR A 234 8.95 -33.32 63.99
C THR A 234 9.80 -34.53 64.36
N GLY A 235 10.38 -34.50 65.56
CA GLY A 235 11.05 -35.64 66.18
C GLY A 235 11.21 -35.38 67.68
N TYR A 236 10.34 -35.99 68.48
CA TYR A 236 10.40 -36.10 69.93
C TYR A 236 11.67 -36.87 70.35
N GLU A 237 12.29 -36.52 71.48
CA GLU A 237 12.56 -37.42 72.63
C GLU A 237 13.60 -36.88 73.63
N ASN A 238 13.26 -37.08 74.90
CA ASN A 238 14.10 -37.36 76.08
C ASN A 238 14.58 -36.23 77.02
N THR A 239 14.08 -36.41 78.26
CA THR A 239 14.47 -35.93 79.61
C THR A 239 14.18 -34.48 79.98
#